data_AF-A0A437UW67-F1
#
_entry.id   AF-A0A437UW67-F1
#
_cell.length_a   1.000
_cell.length_b   1.000
_cell.length_c   1.000
_cell.angle_alpha   90.00
_cell.angle_beta   90.00
_cell.angle_gamma   90.00
#
_symmetry.space_group_name_H-M   'P 1'
#
loop_
_entity.id
_entity.type
_entity.pdbx_description
1 polymer ?
#
loop_
_entity_poly.entity_id
_entity_poly.type
_entity_poly.pdbx_seq_one_letter_code
_entity_poly.pdbx_strand_id
1 'polypeptide(L)'
;MDGRVMAALRIRARHLRRDLDWLLWVVGTSTDDARSFLGAWYLAYVVAVGVAWAVLSWAALEHFAAGLLASLPAVLTLMPLGLALGAWCAAALVRALQALRRSPFRLLASDISWLSGSRSALAAMMVSDVVSRCAGACALGVLAGLLATSGMVFELRTWATALSALAGLCTALLPCVIAEARLVREKADASPAGALLLAVVAACALAASAVLLRVPAVPEAVLFSLALSLVASFVILGRNVCMPALACEAVLGTEPSTMRWLRLTNRALHRELVRSSRLERRGILFKLPLGGCGWRALVSRAVLVHLRRFEGLADILLFAGVYVPLLGALCLGALGRELLVPGAALLLRNYHSARELVRVFDADEDNRLIRPFLPFGTLRLLVADSLPALLLSMLVSCLMCVAVLGRGGLAPQACVICALIDVAAVVCGGISRVVLPGVYRRMSFELTLFAVVAATCLVSLTGEWLAVAAVLAAFVLIGGAAVFLGHDVPL
;
A
#
# COMPACT_ATOMS: atom_id res chain seq x y z
N MET A 1 21.76 -33.81 -2.24
CA MET A 1 20.96 -32.72 -2.84
C MET A 1 21.42 -32.53 -4.27
N ASP A 2 20.52 -32.57 -5.24
CA ASP A 2 20.84 -32.39 -6.66
C ASP A 2 21.54 -31.04 -6.90
N GLY A 3 22.62 -31.02 -7.69
CA GLY A 3 23.34 -29.79 -8.03
C GLY A 3 22.47 -28.68 -8.63
N ARG A 4 21.34 -29.06 -9.26
CA ARG A 4 20.34 -28.13 -9.82
C ARG A 4 19.52 -27.40 -8.75
N VAL A 5 19.21 -28.05 -7.62
CA VAL A 5 18.52 -27.42 -6.49
C VAL A 5 19.42 -26.39 -5.81
N MET A 6 20.70 -26.75 -5.63
CA MET A 6 21.70 -25.82 -5.08
C MET A 6 21.90 -24.61 -6.00
N ALA A 7 21.95 -24.83 -7.32
CA ALA A 7 22.03 -23.75 -8.31
C ALA A 7 20.82 -22.81 -8.25
N ALA A 8 19.59 -23.35 -8.14
CA ALA A 8 18.37 -22.55 -8.02
C ALA A 8 18.36 -21.69 -6.75
N LEU A 9 18.75 -22.24 -5.59
CA LEU A 9 18.86 -21.49 -4.35
C LEU A 9 19.94 -20.39 -4.42
N ARG A 10 21.07 -20.66 -5.08
CA ARG A 10 22.10 -19.63 -5.33
C ARG A 10 21.59 -18.50 -6.23
N ILE A 11 20.81 -18.82 -7.26
CA ILE A 11 20.17 -17.82 -8.12
C ILE A 11 19.20 -16.97 -7.30
N ARG A 12 18.36 -17.59 -6.45
CA ARG A 12 17.47 -16.86 -5.54
C ARG A 12 18.23 -15.93 -4.58
N ALA A 13 19.34 -16.40 -4.01
CA ALA A 13 20.20 -15.58 -3.16
C ALA A 13 20.77 -14.37 -3.91
N ARG A 14 21.18 -14.55 -5.18
CA ARG A 14 21.63 -13.43 -6.04
C ARG A 14 20.49 -12.45 -6.35
N HIS A 15 19.27 -12.93 -6.58
CA HIS A 15 18.11 -12.06 -6.78
C HIS A 15 17.79 -11.25 -5.52
N LEU A 16 17.80 -11.89 -4.35
CA LEU A 16 17.61 -11.21 -3.06
C LEU A 16 18.70 -10.17 -2.80
N ARG A 17 19.96 -10.51 -3.08
CA ARG A 17 21.06 -9.56 -2.98
C ARG A 17 20.86 -8.38 -3.92
N ARG A 18 20.48 -8.63 -5.18
CA ARG A 18 20.20 -7.56 -6.16
C ARG A 18 19.01 -6.70 -5.75
N ASP A 19 18.00 -7.27 -5.12
CA ASP A 19 16.85 -6.54 -4.58
C ASP A 19 17.25 -5.67 -3.38
N LEU A 20 18.12 -6.19 -2.51
CA LEU A 20 18.68 -5.45 -1.38
C LEU A 20 19.62 -4.33 -1.85
N ASP A 21 20.51 -4.62 -2.81
CA ASP A 21 21.37 -3.62 -3.48
C ASP A 21 20.54 -2.52 -4.12
N TRP A 22 19.43 -2.88 -4.76
CA TRP A 22 18.52 -1.91 -5.34
C TRP A 22 17.87 -1.03 -4.26
N LEU A 23 17.47 -1.60 -3.12
CA LEU A 23 16.92 -0.82 -2.00
C LEU A 23 17.97 0.12 -1.38
N LEU A 24 19.19 -0.37 -1.20
CA LEU A 24 20.31 0.44 -0.72
C LEU A 24 20.62 1.58 -1.69
N TRP A 25 20.57 1.29 -3.00
CA TRP A 25 20.87 2.28 -4.05
C TRP A 25 19.87 3.42 -4.05
N VAL A 26 18.60 3.15 -3.75
CA VAL A 26 17.57 4.20 -3.57
C VAL A 26 17.93 5.16 -2.44
N VAL A 27 18.63 4.68 -1.41
CA VAL A 27 19.09 5.50 -0.27
C VAL A 27 20.48 6.10 -0.55
N GLY A 28 21.01 5.93 -1.77
CA GLY A 28 22.32 6.43 -2.19
C GLY A 28 23.50 5.56 -1.72
N THR A 29 23.27 4.27 -1.45
CA THR A 29 24.28 3.31 -0.98
C THR A 29 24.26 2.01 -1.78
N SER A 30 25.24 1.13 -1.65
CA SER A 30 25.20 -0.20 -2.25
C SER A 30 25.91 -1.22 -1.35
N THR A 31 25.67 -2.52 -1.54
CA THR A 31 26.49 -3.52 -0.80
C THR A 31 27.93 -3.52 -1.25
N ASP A 32 28.25 -2.98 -2.43
CA ASP A 32 29.62 -2.88 -2.92
C ASP A 32 30.38 -1.69 -2.29
N ASP A 33 29.68 -0.66 -1.81
CA ASP A 33 30.31 0.47 -1.08
C ASP A 33 30.94 0.03 0.24
N ALA A 34 30.47 -1.09 0.82
CA ALA A 34 31.02 -1.70 2.02
C ALA A 34 32.47 -2.20 1.84
N ARG A 35 32.99 -2.26 0.61
CA ARG A 35 34.39 -2.60 0.33
C ARG A 35 35.35 -1.44 0.64
N SER A 36 34.83 -0.21 0.73
CA SER A 36 35.58 0.97 1.13
C SER A 36 35.28 1.32 2.59
N PHE A 37 36.27 1.81 3.33
CA PHE A 37 36.06 2.20 4.74
C PHE A 37 34.98 3.29 4.90
N LEU A 38 35.01 4.30 4.02
CA LEU A 38 34.04 5.40 4.02
C LEU A 38 32.63 4.94 3.64
N GLY A 39 32.52 4.09 2.61
CA GLY A 39 31.23 3.53 2.18
C GLY A 39 30.64 2.55 3.20
N ALA A 40 31.48 1.77 3.89
CA ALA A 40 31.04 0.92 5.00
C ALA A 40 30.49 1.76 6.17
N TRP A 41 31.15 2.87 6.52
CA TRP A 41 30.68 3.80 7.55
C TRP A 41 29.38 4.51 7.16
N TYR A 42 29.25 4.94 5.90
CA TYR A 42 28.02 5.56 5.42
C TYR A 42 26.85 4.56 5.37
N LEU A 43 27.09 3.31 4.94
CA LEU A 43 26.10 2.24 5.01
C LEU A 43 25.69 1.95 6.46
N ALA A 44 26.65 1.88 7.39
CA ALA A 44 26.38 1.69 8.81
C ALA A 44 25.54 2.83 9.38
N TYR A 45 25.84 4.08 9.01
CA TYR A 45 25.05 5.25 9.38
C TYR A 45 23.60 5.16 8.87
N VAL A 46 23.40 4.87 7.58
CA VAL A 46 22.06 4.74 6.98
C VAL A 46 21.25 3.64 7.67
N VAL A 47 21.87 2.48 7.92
CA VAL A 47 21.23 1.37 8.63
C VAL A 47 20.91 1.75 10.07
N ALA A 48 21.86 2.39 10.79
CA ALA A 48 21.66 2.81 12.17
C ALA A 48 20.52 3.83 12.30
N VAL A 49 20.47 4.84 11.42
CA VAL A 49 19.39 5.83 11.38
C VAL A 49 18.05 5.16 11.05
N GLY A 50 18.02 4.25 10.07
CA GLY A 50 16.80 3.51 9.71
C GLY A 50 16.28 2.64 10.85
N VAL A 51 17.18 1.95 11.57
CA VAL A 51 16.84 1.14 12.75
C VAL A 51 16.36 2.02 13.90
N ALA A 52 17.09 3.10 14.21
CA ALA A 52 16.71 4.03 15.27
C ALA A 52 15.33 4.64 14.99
N TRP A 53 15.08 5.07 13.75
CA TRP A 53 13.77 5.55 13.33
C TRP A 53 12.67 4.50 13.51
N ALA A 54 12.92 3.25 13.10
CA ALA A 54 11.94 2.18 13.21
C ALA A 54 11.62 1.84 14.67
N VAL A 55 12.64 1.79 15.54
CA VAL A 55 12.49 1.52 16.98
C VAL A 55 11.74 2.66 17.66
N LEU A 56 12.09 3.92 17.38
CA LEU A 56 11.38 5.08 17.95
C LEU A 56 9.94 5.17 17.46
N SER A 57 9.70 4.92 16.17
CA SER A 57 8.35 4.89 15.60
C SER A 57 7.50 3.78 16.22
N TRP A 58 8.10 2.62 16.47
CA TRP A 58 7.45 1.51 17.14
C TRP A 58 7.11 1.84 18.59
N ALA A 59 8.08 2.38 19.34
CA ALA A 59 7.89 2.76 20.74
C ALA A 59 6.76 3.81 20.89
N ALA A 60 6.73 4.83 20.03
CA ALA A 60 5.67 5.83 20.00
C ALA A 60 4.29 5.20 19.71
N LEU A 61 4.23 4.26 18.77
CA LEU A 61 3.00 3.54 18.43
C LEU A 61 2.53 2.62 19.56
N GLU A 62 3.45 1.92 20.22
CA GLU A 62 3.15 1.06 21.36
C GLU A 62 2.68 1.87 22.57
N HIS A 63 3.33 3.00 22.86
CA HIS A 63 2.92 3.91 23.93
C HIS A 63 1.51 4.46 23.69
N PHE A 64 1.23 4.92 22.47
CA PHE A 64 -0.09 5.39 22.08
C PHE A 64 -1.16 4.29 22.19
N ALA A 65 -0.88 3.10 21.67
CA ALA A 65 -1.81 1.99 21.71
C ALA A 65 -2.08 1.52 23.16
N ALA A 66 -1.06 1.53 24.04
CA ALA A 66 -1.23 1.26 25.46
C ALA A 66 -2.13 2.31 26.14
N GLY A 67 -1.95 3.60 25.82
CA GLY A 67 -2.80 4.68 26.30
C GLY A 67 -4.27 4.54 25.85
N LEU A 68 -4.49 4.19 24.57
CA LEU A 68 -5.82 3.89 24.06
C LEU A 68 -6.45 2.70 24.80
N LEU A 69 -5.70 1.62 24.99
CA LEU A 69 -6.19 0.42 25.65
C LEU A 69 -6.52 0.64 27.12
N ALA A 70 -5.76 1.47 27.82
CA ALA A 70 -6.03 1.86 29.19
C ALA A 70 -7.38 2.60 29.35
N SER A 71 -7.85 3.27 28.30
CA SER A 71 -9.14 3.98 28.31
C SER A 71 -10.36 3.08 28.02
N LEU A 72 -10.13 1.83 27.58
CA LEU A 72 -11.20 0.90 27.25
C LEU A 72 -11.71 0.16 28.50
N PRO A 73 -13.03 -0.04 28.64
CA PRO A 73 -13.57 -0.87 29.71
C PRO A 73 -13.06 -2.32 29.59
N ALA A 74 -12.91 -3.00 30.73
CA ALA A 74 -12.35 -4.35 30.82
C ALA A 74 -13.00 -5.37 29.84
N VAL A 75 -14.29 -5.21 29.55
CA VAL A 75 -15.06 -6.07 28.65
C VAL A 75 -14.62 -5.97 27.17
N LEU A 76 -13.98 -4.86 26.78
CA LEU A 76 -13.51 -4.58 25.41
C LEU A 76 -12.00 -4.79 25.22
N THR A 77 -11.28 -5.25 26.25
CA THR A 77 -9.82 -5.42 26.22
C THR A 77 -9.30 -6.33 25.11
N LEU A 78 -10.08 -7.33 24.70
CA LEU A 78 -9.74 -8.25 23.59
C LEU A 78 -10.23 -7.80 22.21
N MET A 79 -11.03 -6.73 22.13
CA MET A 79 -11.52 -6.17 20.87
C MET A 79 -10.41 -5.84 19.86
N PRO A 80 -9.29 -5.18 20.21
CA PRO A 80 -8.22 -4.89 19.24
C PRO A 80 -7.60 -6.16 18.64
N LEU A 81 -7.46 -7.23 19.42
CA LEU A 81 -6.97 -8.51 18.94
C LEU A 81 -7.98 -9.13 17.97
N GLY A 82 -9.27 -9.03 18.27
CA GLY A 82 -10.35 -9.44 17.35
C GLY A 82 -10.33 -8.66 16.03
N LEU A 83 -10.06 -7.35 16.07
CA LEU A 83 -9.90 -6.52 14.87
C LEU A 83 -8.66 -6.94 14.06
N ALA A 84 -7.54 -7.21 14.71
CA ALA A 84 -6.33 -7.70 14.04
C ALA A 84 -6.58 -9.05 13.35
N LEU A 85 -7.24 -10.00 14.01
CA LEU A 85 -7.63 -11.28 13.42
C LEU A 85 -8.65 -11.11 12.27
N GLY A 86 -9.60 -10.18 12.42
CA GLY A 86 -10.54 -9.81 11.36
C GLY A 86 -9.83 -9.25 10.13
N ALA A 87 -8.82 -8.39 10.31
CA ALA A 87 -8.00 -7.87 9.23
C ALA A 87 -7.21 -8.97 8.51
N TRP A 88 -6.65 -9.93 9.25
CA TRP A 88 -6.04 -11.12 8.67
C TRP A 88 -7.05 -11.94 7.87
N CYS A 89 -8.25 -12.20 8.41
CA CYS A 89 -9.30 -12.93 7.70
C CYS A 89 -9.68 -12.25 6.37
N ALA A 90 -9.87 -10.93 6.38
CA ALA A 90 -10.15 -10.16 5.17
C ALA A 90 -8.98 -10.23 4.16
N ALA A 91 -7.74 -10.10 4.63
CA ALA A 91 -6.55 -10.22 3.78
C ALA A 91 -6.43 -11.63 3.17
N ALA A 92 -6.69 -12.68 3.95
CA ALA A 92 -6.71 -14.07 3.48
C ALA A 92 -7.76 -14.27 2.38
N LEU A 93 -9.00 -13.78 2.58
CA LEU A 93 -10.08 -13.89 1.61
C LEU A 93 -9.74 -13.16 0.30
N VAL A 94 -9.27 -11.91 0.39
CA VAL A 94 -8.89 -11.13 -0.80
C VAL A 94 -7.76 -11.81 -1.56
N ARG A 95 -6.73 -12.30 -0.85
CA ARG A 95 -5.62 -13.03 -1.47
C ARG A 95 -6.05 -14.36 -2.06
N ALA A 96 -6.95 -15.09 -1.41
CA ALA A 96 -7.54 -16.33 -1.92
C ALA A 96 -8.32 -16.09 -3.22
N LEU A 97 -9.17 -15.07 -3.26
CA LEU A 97 -9.92 -14.68 -4.46
C LEU A 97 -8.99 -14.23 -5.59
N GLN A 98 -7.90 -13.53 -5.27
CA GLN A 98 -6.86 -13.19 -6.25
C GLN A 98 -6.12 -14.44 -6.74
N ALA A 99 -5.83 -15.38 -5.84
CA ALA A 99 -5.15 -16.63 -6.14
C ALA A 99 -5.96 -17.54 -7.09
N LEU A 100 -7.29 -17.45 -7.08
CA LEU A 100 -8.15 -18.10 -8.09
C LEU A 100 -7.89 -17.57 -9.50
N ARG A 101 -7.53 -16.29 -9.64
CA ARG A 101 -7.32 -15.63 -10.95
C ARG A 101 -5.88 -15.64 -11.42
N ARG A 102 -4.92 -15.60 -10.49
CA ARG A 102 -3.48 -15.55 -10.78
C ARG A 102 -2.72 -16.30 -9.72
N SER A 103 -1.75 -17.12 -10.11
CA SER A 103 -0.86 -17.75 -9.14
C SER A 103 -0.10 -16.68 -8.34
N PRO A 104 0.04 -16.87 -7.02
CA PRO A 104 0.73 -15.91 -6.19
C PRO A 104 2.24 -16.02 -6.39
N PHE A 105 2.77 -17.10 -6.97
CA PHE A 105 4.20 -17.36 -7.17
C PHE A 105 4.85 -16.34 -8.11
N ARG A 106 6.00 -15.79 -7.71
CA ARG A 106 6.76 -14.85 -8.56
C ARG A 106 8.03 -15.53 -9.05
N LEU A 107 7.98 -16.09 -10.26
CA LEU A 107 9.16 -16.58 -10.97
C LEU A 107 9.60 -15.49 -11.96
N LEU A 108 10.91 -15.23 -12.06
CA LEU A 108 11.44 -14.31 -13.05
C LEU A 108 11.51 -14.99 -14.42
N ALA A 109 11.48 -14.22 -15.52
CA ALA A 109 11.55 -14.77 -16.88
C ALA A 109 12.87 -15.53 -17.10
N SER A 110 13.95 -15.09 -16.46
CA SER A 110 15.22 -15.80 -16.40
C SER A 110 15.11 -17.16 -15.70
N ASP A 111 14.28 -17.26 -14.65
CA ASP A 111 14.13 -18.49 -13.88
C ASP A 111 13.32 -19.52 -14.70
N ILE A 112 12.32 -19.05 -15.44
CA ILE A 112 11.46 -19.91 -16.27
C ILE A 112 12.23 -20.47 -17.46
N SER A 113 13.02 -19.65 -18.16
CA SER A 113 13.85 -20.10 -19.28
C SER A 113 14.94 -21.09 -18.85
N TRP A 114 15.54 -20.88 -17.67
CA TRP A 114 16.67 -21.70 -17.19
C TRP A 114 16.22 -22.97 -16.43
N LEU A 115 15.05 -22.95 -15.77
CA LEU A 115 14.58 -24.04 -14.90
C LEU A 115 13.43 -24.86 -15.49
N SER A 116 12.89 -24.50 -16.67
CA SER A 116 11.82 -25.23 -17.37
C SER A 116 12.12 -26.72 -17.55
N GLY A 117 13.40 -27.09 -17.67
CA GLY A 117 13.86 -28.48 -17.82
C GLY A 117 14.00 -29.28 -16.52
N SER A 118 13.72 -28.70 -15.33
CA SER A 118 13.87 -29.43 -14.06
C SER A 118 12.79 -29.12 -13.03
N ARG A 119 11.93 -30.12 -12.80
CA ARG A 119 10.84 -30.06 -11.82
C ARG A 119 11.32 -29.79 -10.39
N SER A 120 12.41 -30.43 -9.97
CA SER A 120 12.96 -30.29 -8.61
C SER A 120 13.46 -28.89 -8.31
N ALA A 121 14.05 -28.21 -9.30
CA ALA A 121 14.57 -26.85 -9.13
C ALA A 121 13.44 -25.80 -9.09
N LEU A 122 12.40 -25.94 -9.93
CA LEU A 122 11.20 -25.10 -9.88
C LEU A 122 10.44 -25.28 -8.55
N ALA A 123 10.30 -26.53 -8.09
CA ALA A 123 9.70 -26.81 -6.79
C ALA A 123 10.49 -26.15 -5.63
N ALA A 124 11.83 -26.22 -5.66
CA ALA A 124 12.67 -25.55 -4.67
C ALA A 124 12.48 -24.02 -4.67
N MET A 125 12.36 -23.39 -5.84
CA MET A 125 12.06 -21.95 -5.96
C MET A 125 10.69 -21.60 -5.39
N MET A 126 9.65 -22.39 -5.68
CA MET A 126 8.31 -22.18 -5.11
C MET A 126 8.32 -22.30 -3.59
N VAL A 127 8.94 -23.35 -3.04
CA VAL A 127 9.07 -23.54 -1.59
C VAL A 127 9.79 -22.35 -0.96
N SER A 128 10.90 -21.89 -1.57
CA SER A 128 11.62 -20.72 -1.05
C SER A 128 10.77 -19.44 -1.02
N ASP A 129 9.92 -19.23 -2.04
CA ASP A 129 9.02 -18.08 -2.12
C ASP A 129 7.93 -18.17 -1.05
N VAL A 130 7.33 -19.35 -0.85
CA VAL A 130 6.33 -19.61 0.19
C VAL A 130 6.92 -19.42 1.59
N VAL A 131 8.10 -19.98 1.85
CA VAL A 131 8.79 -19.82 3.15
C VAL A 131 9.06 -18.35 3.43
N SER A 132 9.55 -17.59 2.45
CA SER A 132 9.82 -16.15 2.63
C SER A 132 8.54 -15.35 2.95
N ARG A 133 7.41 -15.70 2.34
CA ARG A 133 6.11 -15.07 2.60
C ARG A 133 5.55 -15.44 3.95
N CYS A 134 5.67 -16.70 4.34
CA CYS A 134 5.25 -17.16 5.65
C CYS A 134 6.07 -16.47 6.74
N ALA A 135 7.39 -16.41 6.59
CA ALA A 135 8.27 -15.69 7.53
C ALA A 135 7.87 -14.20 7.65
N GLY A 136 7.65 -13.51 6.52
CA GLY A 136 7.20 -12.13 6.53
C GLY A 136 5.82 -11.93 7.16
N ALA A 137 4.86 -12.82 6.87
CA ALA A 137 3.52 -12.75 7.44
C ALA A 137 3.50 -13.09 8.94
N CYS A 138 4.32 -14.05 9.40
CA CYS A 138 4.51 -14.33 10.81
C CYS A 138 5.10 -13.12 11.55
N ALA A 139 6.16 -12.50 11.01
CA ALA A 139 6.77 -11.31 11.61
C ALA A 139 5.76 -10.16 11.72
N LEU A 140 4.98 -9.90 10.67
CA LEU A 140 3.90 -8.92 10.70
C LEU A 140 2.79 -9.30 11.69
N GLY A 141 2.47 -10.59 11.80
CA GLY A 141 1.52 -11.12 12.78
C GLY A 141 1.97 -10.88 14.22
N VAL A 142 3.23 -11.16 14.53
CA VAL A 142 3.83 -10.87 15.85
C VAL A 142 3.70 -9.39 16.17
N LEU A 143 4.09 -8.50 15.24
CA LEU A 143 3.95 -7.06 15.43
C LEU A 143 2.47 -6.65 15.65
N ALA A 144 1.55 -7.14 14.83
CA ALA A 144 0.12 -6.85 15.00
C ALA A 144 -0.42 -7.33 16.36
N GLY A 145 0.02 -8.50 16.84
CA GLY A 145 -0.35 -9.03 18.15
C GLY A 145 0.21 -8.21 19.31
N LEU A 146 1.47 -7.76 19.21
CA LEU A 146 2.10 -6.88 20.19
C LEU A 146 1.37 -5.53 20.29
N LEU A 147 0.99 -4.93 19.17
CA LEU A 147 0.23 -3.68 19.15
C LEU A 147 -1.17 -3.83 19.75
N ALA A 148 -1.87 -4.90 19.36
CA ALA A 148 -3.22 -5.19 19.83
C ALA A 148 -3.31 -5.44 21.34
N THR A 149 -2.19 -5.78 21.99
CA THR A 149 -2.10 -6.07 23.43
C THR A 149 -1.08 -5.17 24.15
N SER A 150 -0.82 -4.00 23.59
CA SER A 150 0.08 -3.00 24.19
C SER A 150 -0.42 -2.60 25.59
N GLY A 151 0.50 -2.53 26.56
CA GLY A 151 0.17 -2.24 27.96
C GLY A 151 -0.44 -3.40 28.77
N MET A 152 -0.68 -4.57 28.16
CA MET A 152 -1.21 -5.75 28.85
C MET A 152 -0.11 -6.62 29.50
N VAL A 153 -0.52 -7.52 30.40
CA VAL A 153 0.37 -8.47 31.09
C VAL A 153 1.09 -9.39 30.08
N PHE A 154 2.33 -9.75 30.39
CA PHE A 154 3.24 -10.53 29.53
C PHE A 154 2.59 -11.80 28.94
N GLU A 155 1.87 -12.58 29.74
CA GLU A 155 1.21 -13.82 29.29
C GLU A 155 0.21 -13.56 28.15
N LEU A 156 -0.64 -12.55 28.29
CA LEU A 156 -1.62 -12.18 27.27
C LEU A 156 -0.93 -11.70 25.99
N ARG A 157 0.19 -10.99 26.12
CA ARG A 157 0.99 -10.54 24.97
C ARG A 157 1.58 -11.73 24.23
N THR A 158 2.21 -12.68 24.94
CA THR A 158 2.78 -13.87 24.30
C THR A 158 1.72 -14.68 23.56
N TRP A 159 0.56 -14.88 24.18
CA TRP A 159 -0.59 -15.56 23.59
C TRP A 159 -1.11 -14.84 22.33
N ALA A 160 -1.34 -13.53 22.41
CA ALA A 160 -1.82 -12.73 21.28
C ALA A 160 -0.84 -12.69 20.10
N THR A 161 0.47 -12.65 20.39
CA THR A 161 1.50 -12.71 19.34
C THR A 161 1.53 -14.05 18.63
N ALA A 162 1.40 -15.16 19.37
CA ALA A 162 1.33 -16.49 18.80
C ALA A 162 0.08 -16.65 17.91
N LEU A 163 -1.08 -16.22 18.39
CA LEU A 163 -2.33 -16.24 17.62
C LEU A 163 -2.26 -15.41 16.33
N SER A 164 -1.80 -14.16 16.43
CA SER A 164 -1.71 -13.27 15.26
C SER A 164 -0.64 -13.74 14.27
N ALA A 165 0.46 -14.33 14.74
CA ALA A 165 1.47 -14.98 13.90
C ALA A 165 0.91 -16.20 13.15
N LEU A 166 0.14 -17.05 13.83
CA LEU A 166 -0.55 -18.19 13.22
C LEU A 166 -1.58 -17.72 12.18
N ALA A 167 -2.37 -16.69 12.49
CA ALA A 167 -3.29 -16.09 11.54
C ALA A 167 -2.54 -15.57 10.30
N GLY A 168 -1.46 -14.81 10.51
CA GLY A 168 -0.56 -14.34 9.45
C GLY A 168 -0.04 -15.48 8.57
N LEU A 169 0.45 -16.56 9.17
CA LEU A 169 0.91 -17.77 8.46
C LEU A 169 -0.20 -18.37 7.60
N CYS A 170 -1.41 -18.53 8.15
CA CYS A 170 -2.57 -19.06 7.43
C CYS A 170 -2.93 -18.16 6.23
N THR A 171 -2.85 -16.83 6.40
CA THR A 171 -3.14 -15.88 5.32
C THR A 171 -2.12 -15.90 4.18
N ALA A 172 -0.89 -16.33 4.46
CA ALA A 172 0.17 -16.49 3.47
C ALA A 172 0.07 -17.84 2.75
N LEU A 173 -0.26 -18.91 3.46
CA LEU A 173 -0.37 -20.26 2.92
C LEU A 173 -1.63 -20.48 2.08
N LEU A 174 -2.78 -19.96 2.53
CA LEU A 174 -4.07 -20.16 1.87
C LEU A 174 -4.05 -19.85 0.35
N PRO A 175 -3.58 -18.68 -0.12
CA PRO A 175 -3.53 -18.40 -1.56
C PRO A 175 -2.57 -19.33 -2.32
N CYS A 176 -1.50 -19.83 -1.67
CA CYS A 176 -0.55 -20.75 -2.29
C CYS A 176 -1.21 -22.11 -2.55
N VAL A 177 -1.93 -22.66 -1.55
CA VAL A 177 -2.67 -23.92 -1.69
C VAL A 177 -3.78 -23.81 -2.74
N ILE A 178 -4.52 -22.69 -2.77
CA ILE A 178 -5.56 -22.45 -3.77
C ILE A 178 -4.99 -22.42 -5.19
N ALA A 179 -3.84 -21.77 -5.37
CA ALA A 179 -3.20 -21.71 -6.68
C ALA A 179 -2.66 -23.07 -7.13
N GLU A 180 -2.04 -23.85 -6.24
CA GLU A 180 -1.65 -25.22 -6.56
C GLU A 180 -2.85 -26.11 -6.87
N ALA A 181 -3.95 -25.97 -6.12
CA ALA A 181 -5.20 -26.69 -6.40
C ALA A 181 -5.75 -26.37 -7.78
N ARG A 182 -5.69 -25.10 -8.22
CA ARG A 182 -6.06 -24.73 -9.59
C ARG A 182 -5.13 -25.37 -10.62
N LEU A 183 -3.82 -25.28 -10.42
CA LEU A 183 -2.82 -25.78 -11.38
C LEU A 183 -2.78 -27.30 -11.48
N VAL A 184 -3.16 -28.03 -10.41
CA VAL A 184 -3.37 -29.48 -10.44
C VAL A 184 -4.64 -29.82 -11.24
N ARG A 185 -5.70 -28.99 -11.13
CA ARG A 185 -6.98 -29.21 -11.82
C ARG A 185 -6.95 -28.92 -13.31
N GLU A 186 -6.15 -27.96 -13.77
CA GLU A 186 -5.93 -27.75 -15.21
C GLU A 186 -5.33 -28.97 -15.91
N LYS A 187 -4.72 -29.88 -15.15
CA LYS A 187 -4.27 -31.18 -15.64
C LYS A 187 -5.40 -32.23 -15.73
N ALA A 188 -6.54 -31.99 -15.07
CA ALA A 188 -7.58 -32.98 -14.80
C ALA A 188 -9.01 -32.52 -15.18
N ASP A 189 -9.16 -31.38 -15.87
CA ASP A 189 -10.43 -30.82 -16.37
C ASP A 189 -11.60 -30.80 -15.36
N ALA A 190 -11.31 -30.47 -14.10
CA ALA A 190 -12.30 -30.48 -13.01
C ALA A 190 -12.80 -29.08 -12.61
N SER A 191 -14.04 -29.00 -12.09
CA SER A 191 -14.72 -27.74 -11.73
C SER A 191 -14.02 -26.96 -10.59
N PRO A 192 -14.14 -25.61 -10.52
CA PRO A 192 -13.46 -24.78 -9.52
C PRO A 192 -14.02 -24.90 -8.09
N ALA A 193 -15.12 -25.63 -7.89
CA ALA A 193 -15.88 -25.66 -6.64
C ALA A 193 -15.04 -25.97 -5.38
N GLY A 194 -14.14 -26.97 -5.42
CA GLY A 194 -13.40 -27.33 -4.20
C GLY A 194 -12.34 -26.31 -3.75
N ALA A 195 -11.78 -25.48 -4.64
CA ALA A 195 -10.82 -24.45 -4.26
C ALA A 195 -11.52 -23.26 -3.59
N LEU A 196 -12.74 -22.98 -4.05
CA LEU A 196 -13.64 -22.00 -3.48
C LEU A 196 -14.17 -22.48 -2.11
N LEU A 197 -14.51 -23.76 -1.99
CA LEU A 197 -14.91 -24.38 -0.73
C LEU A 197 -13.78 -24.35 0.31
N LEU A 198 -12.52 -24.64 -0.09
CA LEU A 198 -11.36 -24.50 0.78
C LEU A 198 -11.14 -23.05 1.26
N ALA A 199 -11.30 -22.06 0.37
CA ALA A 199 -11.19 -20.65 0.72
C ALA A 199 -12.26 -20.22 1.73
N VAL A 200 -13.51 -20.67 1.53
CA VAL A 200 -14.63 -20.39 2.42
C VAL A 200 -14.41 -21.05 3.79
N VAL A 201 -14.06 -22.33 3.83
CA VAL A 201 -13.79 -23.05 5.09
C VAL A 201 -12.66 -22.39 5.87
N ALA A 202 -11.57 -22.00 5.20
CA ALA A 202 -10.46 -21.33 5.85
C ALA A 202 -10.81 -19.93 6.38
N ALA A 203 -11.60 -19.16 5.63
CA ALA A 203 -12.10 -17.87 6.07
C ALA A 203 -13.06 -18.01 7.26
N CYS A 204 -13.94 -19.02 7.24
CA CYS A 204 -14.83 -19.33 8.35
C CYS A 204 -14.06 -19.75 9.60
N ALA A 205 -13.01 -20.55 9.48
CA ALA A 205 -12.16 -20.93 10.61
C ALA A 205 -11.38 -19.74 11.20
N LEU A 206 -10.85 -18.86 10.36
CA LEU A 206 -10.22 -17.59 10.79
C LEU A 206 -11.24 -16.68 11.48
N ALA A 207 -12.45 -16.53 10.94
CA ALA A 207 -13.51 -15.74 11.55
C ALA A 207 -13.98 -16.34 12.89
N ALA A 208 -14.13 -17.67 12.96
CA ALA A 208 -14.49 -18.37 14.19
C ALA A 208 -13.43 -18.16 15.28
N SER A 209 -12.14 -18.16 14.94
CA SER A 209 -11.06 -17.87 15.89
C SER A 209 -11.15 -16.46 16.49
N ALA A 210 -11.63 -15.47 15.72
CA ALA A 210 -11.86 -14.12 16.22
C ALA A 210 -13.09 -14.03 17.13
N VAL A 211 -14.15 -14.79 16.86
CA VAL A 211 -15.36 -14.83 17.71
C VAL A 211 -15.11 -15.59 19.01
N LEU A 212 -14.30 -16.66 18.94
CA LEU A 212 -13.99 -17.55 20.06
C LEU A 212 -12.80 -17.07 20.91
N LEU A 213 -12.35 -15.83 20.74
CA LEU A 213 -11.28 -15.21 21.53
C LEU A 213 -11.48 -15.29 23.05
N ARG A 214 -12.74 -15.41 23.51
CA ARG A 214 -13.11 -15.52 24.93
C ARG A 214 -12.99 -16.93 25.48
N VAL A 215 -12.85 -17.95 24.62
CA VAL A 215 -12.71 -19.34 25.03
C VAL A 215 -11.22 -19.71 24.96
N PRO A 216 -10.55 -19.93 26.09
CA PRO A 216 -9.12 -20.23 26.11
C PRO A 216 -8.82 -21.52 25.32
N ALA A 217 -7.63 -21.59 24.71
CA ALA A 217 -7.10 -22.70 23.90
C ALA A 217 -7.83 -23.04 22.57
N VAL A 218 -9.11 -22.71 22.41
CA VAL A 218 -9.87 -22.97 21.18
C VAL A 218 -9.32 -22.24 19.94
N PRO A 219 -9.05 -20.92 19.97
CA PRO A 219 -8.58 -20.22 18.76
C PRO A 219 -7.20 -20.70 18.31
N GLU A 220 -6.33 -21.07 19.26
CA GLU A 220 -5.00 -21.62 18.94
C GLU A 220 -5.11 -22.98 18.28
N ALA A 221 -5.92 -23.89 18.81
CA ALA A 221 -6.14 -25.21 18.24
C ALA A 221 -6.72 -25.12 16.82
N VAL A 222 -7.68 -24.22 16.59
CA VAL A 222 -8.27 -23.98 15.25
C VAL A 222 -7.23 -23.44 14.27
N LEU A 223 -6.45 -22.42 14.65
CA LEU A 223 -5.44 -21.84 13.76
C LEU A 223 -4.27 -22.80 13.51
N PHE A 224 -3.85 -23.54 14.52
CA PHE A 224 -2.77 -24.51 14.40
C PHE A 224 -3.17 -25.70 13.51
N SER A 225 -4.37 -26.25 13.70
CA SER A 225 -4.90 -27.31 12.83
C SER A 225 -5.10 -26.82 11.39
N LEU A 226 -5.55 -25.59 11.20
CA LEU A 226 -5.65 -24.96 9.88
C LEU A 226 -4.28 -24.77 9.23
N ALA A 227 -3.29 -24.26 9.97
CA ALA A 227 -1.91 -24.14 9.48
C ALA A 227 -1.35 -25.51 9.06
N LEU A 228 -1.49 -26.53 9.90
CA LEU A 228 -1.02 -27.88 9.62
C LEU A 228 -1.69 -28.48 8.37
N SER A 229 -3.02 -28.32 8.25
CA SER A 229 -3.77 -28.81 7.08
C SER A 229 -3.37 -28.08 5.79
N LEU A 230 -3.10 -26.77 5.84
CA LEU A 230 -2.60 -26.00 4.71
C LEU A 230 -1.19 -26.42 4.30
N VAL A 231 -0.30 -26.65 5.26
CA VAL A 231 1.06 -27.15 4.98
C VAL A 231 1.00 -28.55 4.36
N ALA A 232 0.21 -29.46 4.94
CA ALA A 232 0.02 -30.79 4.40
C ALA A 232 -0.56 -30.74 2.97
N SER A 233 -1.56 -29.90 2.75
CA SER A 233 -2.16 -29.69 1.42
C SER A 233 -1.13 -29.16 0.43
N PHE A 234 -0.34 -28.15 0.80
CA PHE A 234 0.74 -27.62 -0.05
C PHE A 234 1.76 -28.70 -0.44
N VAL A 235 2.18 -29.54 0.50
CA VAL A 235 3.15 -30.62 0.21
C VAL A 235 2.54 -31.68 -0.72
N ILE A 236 1.26 -32.04 -0.52
CA ILE A 236 0.57 -33.05 -1.32
C ILE A 236 0.29 -32.52 -2.74
N LEU A 237 -0.24 -31.31 -2.85
CA LEU A 237 -0.59 -30.70 -4.13
C LEU A 237 0.65 -30.31 -4.94
N GLY A 238 1.71 -29.81 -4.30
CA GLY A 238 2.98 -29.47 -4.93
C GLY A 238 3.59 -30.62 -5.76
N ARG A 239 3.33 -31.88 -5.36
CA ARG A 239 3.76 -33.08 -6.09
C ARG A 239 3.03 -33.32 -7.40
N ASN A 240 1.92 -32.62 -7.66
CA ASN A 240 1.06 -32.81 -8.82
C ASN A 240 0.87 -31.55 -9.67
N VAL A 241 1.48 -30.42 -9.29
CA VAL A 241 1.35 -29.14 -10.01
C VAL A 241 1.82 -29.26 -11.46
N CYS A 242 1.01 -28.72 -12.38
CA CYS A 242 1.36 -28.56 -13.79
C CYS A 242 2.41 -27.44 -13.96
N MET A 243 3.68 -27.81 -14.03
CA MET A 243 4.80 -26.86 -14.17
C MET A 243 4.73 -25.98 -15.45
N PRO A 244 4.29 -26.49 -16.62
CA PRO A 244 4.13 -25.65 -17.80
C PRO A 244 3.05 -24.56 -17.63
N ALA A 245 1.91 -24.89 -17.04
CA ALA A 245 0.85 -23.92 -16.76
C ALA A 245 1.31 -22.85 -15.76
N LEU A 246 2.02 -23.26 -14.70
CA LEU A 246 2.66 -22.35 -13.76
C LEU A 246 3.66 -21.41 -14.47
N ALA A 247 4.49 -21.94 -15.36
CA ALA A 247 5.45 -21.14 -16.12
C ALA A 247 4.74 -20.13 -17.01
N CYS A 248 3.69 -20.53 -17.74
CA CYS A 248 2.89 -19.63 -18.56
C CYS A 248 2.25 -18.50 -17.74
N GLU A 249 1.67 -18.82 -16.58
CA GLU A 249 1.11 -17.80 -15.68
C GLU A 249 2.19 -16.88 -15.08
N ALA A 250 3.34 -17.44 -14.71
CA ALA A 250 4.41 -16.68 -14.11
C ALA A 250 5.05 -15.73 -15.13
N VAL A 251 5.24 -16.13 -16.40
CA VAL A 251 5.70 -15.26 -17.49
C VAL A 251 4.81 -14.01 -17.60
N LEU A 252 3.49 -14.17 -17.48
CA LEU A 252 2.54 -13.06 -17.54
C LEU A 252 2.70 -12.03 -16.40
N GLY A 253 3.37 -12.41 -15.31
CA GLY A 253 3.71 -11.56 -14.17
C GLY A 253 5.17 -11.08 -14.14
N THR A 254 6.00 -11.48 -15.11
CA THR A 254 7.40 -11.06 -15.16
C THR A 254 7.51 -9.61 -15.62
N GLU A 255 7.98 -8.74 -14.72
CA GLU A 255 8.41 -7.39 -15.12
C GLU A 255 9.75 -7.52 -15.86
N PRO A 256 9.86 -7.08 -17.13
CA PRO A 256 11.16 -6.99 -17.79
C PRO A 256 12.09 -6.06 -17.00
N SER A 257 13.39 -6.32 -17.07
CA SER A 257 14.42 -5.52 -16.38
C SER A 257 14.32 -4.02 -16.68
N THR A 258 13.84 -3.67 -17.87
CA THR A 258 13.55 -2.28 -18.31
C THR A 258 12.41 -1.65 -17.51
N MET A 259 11.36 -2.39 -17.18
CA MET A 259 10.27 -1.96 -16.30
C MET A 259 10.75 -1.73 -14.86
N ARG A 260 11.72 -2.51 -14.39
CA ARG A 260 12.35 -2.28 -13.07
C ARG A 260 13.13 -0.97 -12.99
N TRP A 261 13.77 -0.54 -14.08
CA TRP A 261 14.41 0.78 -14.16
C TRP A 261 13.38 1.90 -14.22
N LEU A 262 12.30 1.72 -14.99
CA LEU A 262 11.18 2.65 -15.00
C LEU A 262 10.56 2.82 -13.61
N ARG A 263 10.55 1.79 -12.76
CA ARG A 263 10.08 1.89 -11.37
C ARG A 263 10.85 2.92 -10.54
N LEU A 264 12.10 3.22 -10.89
CA LEU A 264 12.95 4.21 -10.22
C LEU A 264 12.89 5.57 -10.91
N THR A 265 13.15 5.59 -12.21
CA THR A 265 13.29 6.84 -12.98
C THR A 265 11.95 7.49 -13.25
N ASN A 266 10.89 6.69 -13.42
CA ASN A 266 9.54 7.18 -13.65
C ASN A 266 8.51 6.17 -13.12
N ARG A 267 8.41 6.09 -11.78
CA ARG A 267 7.52 5.14 -11.08
C ARG A 267 6.06 5.30 -11.49
N ALA A 268 5.66 6.50 -11.89
CA ALA A 268 4.34 6.80 -12.43
C ALA A 268 4.12 6.09 -13.77
N LEU A 269 5.05 6.24 -14.72
CA LEU A 269 5.01 5.57 -16.02
C LEU A 269 5.07 4.05 -15.88
N HIS A 270 5.89 3.51 -14.96
CA HIS A 270 5.92 2.06 -14.69
C HIS A 270 4.54 1.53 -14.28
N ARG A 271 3.88 2.18 -13.32
CA ARG A 271 2.54 1.80 -12.87
C ARG A 271 1.50 1.97 -13.98
N GLU A 272 1.64 2.99 -14.80
CA GLU A 272 0.76 3.25 -15.94
C GLU A 272 0.85 2.13 -16.99
N LEU A 273 2.06 1.69 -17.35
CA LEU A 273 2.31 0.61 -18.30
C LEU A 273 1.87 -0.76 -17.77
N VAL A 274 2.15 -1.06 -16.49
CA VAL A 274 1.64 -2.27 -15.83
C VAL A 274 0.10 -2.27 -15.79
N ARG A 275 -0.52 -1.10 -15.86
CA ARG A 275 -1.95 -0.93 -15.75
C ARG A 275 -2.65 -0.90 -17.10
N SER A 276 -2.10 -0.24 -18.11
CA SER A 276 -2.60 -0.30 -19.49
C SER A 276 -2.63 -1.75 -19.96
N SER A 277 -1.56 -2.51 -19.70
CA SER A 277 -1.51 -3.95 -19.98
C SER A 277 -2.53 -4.78 -19.19
N ARG A 278 -2.99 -4.33 -18.01
CA ARG A 278 -4.12 -4.96 -17.27
C ARG A 278 -5.48 -4.54 -17.82
N LEU A 279 -5.63 -3.30 -18.27
CA LEU A 279 -6.87 -2.73 -18.79
C LEU A 279 -7.18 -3.22 -20.21
N GLU A 280 -6.17 -3.35 -21.07
CA GLU A 280 -6.26 -3.98 -22.40
C GLU A 280 -6.81 -5.41 -22.29
N ARG A 281 -6.49 -6.12 -21.20
CA ARG A 281 -7.01 -7.47 -20.92
C ARG A 281 -8.46 -7.50 -20.40
N ARG A 282 -9.04 -6.38 -19.95
CA ARG A 282 -10.36 -6.35 -19.28
C ARG A 282 -11.51 -5.87 -20.16
N GLY A 283 -11.25 -5.51 -21.42
CA GLY A 283 -12.27 -4.99 -22.33
C GLY A 283 -12.79 -3.61 -21.92
N ILE A 284 -13.34 -2.87 -22.88
CA ILE A 284 -13.78 -1.48 -22.71
C ILE A 284 -15.22 -1.48 -22.17
N LEU A 285 -15.39 -1.41 -20.84
CA LEU A 285 -16.72 -1.51 -20.20
C LEU A 285 -17.56 -0.22 -20.23
N PHE A 286 -16.94 0.94 -20.36
CA PHE A 286 -17.64 2.23 -20.36
C PHE A 286 -17.18 3.06 -21.54
N LYS A 287 -18.09 3.58 -22.37
CA LYS A 287 -17.76 4.55 -23.43
C LYS A 287 -18.01 5.98 -22.93
N LEU A 288 -17.28 6.95 -23.47
CA LEU A 288 -17.53 8.36 -23.19
C LEU A 288 -18.92 8.73 -23.73
N PRO A 289 -19.76 9.45 -22.98
CA PRO A 289 -20.94 10.09 -23.56
C PRO A 289 -20.45 11.15 -24.55
N LEU A 290 -20.59 10.84 -25.83
CA LEU A 290 -20.34 11.77 -26.94
C LEU A 290 -21.48 12.80 -26.92
N GLY A 291 -21.24 13.99 -26.37
CA GLY A 291 -22.26 15.06 -26.40
C GLY A 291 -22.11 16.21 -25.41
N GLY A 292 -21.15 16.18 -24.50
CA GLY A 292 -20.89 17.31 -23.58
C GLY A 292 -19.91 18.34 -24.17
N CYS A 293 -20.25 19.62 -24.11
CA CYS A 293 -19.34 20.74 -24.40
C CYS A 293 -18.90 21.45 -23.10
N GLY A 294 -17.69 22.00 -23.08
CA GLY A 294 -17.19 22.84 -21.98
C GLY A 294 -16.87 22.09 -20.68
N TRP A 295 -17.06 22.76 -19.53
CA TRP A 295 -16.66 22.26 -18.20
C TRP A 295 -17.28 20.90 -17.85
N ARG A 296 -18.53 20.66 -18.24
CA ARG A 296 -19.22 19.37 -18.01
C ARG A 296 -18.53 18.21 -18.71
N ALA A 297 -17.90 18.43 -19.86
CA ALA A 297 -17.14 17.41 -20.58
C ALA A 297 -15.87 17.01 -19.81
N LEU A 298 -15.16 17.98 -19.23
CA LEU A 298 -13.96 17.73 -18.42
C LEU A 298 -14.31 16.91 -17.16
N VAL A 299 -15.34 17.34 -16.41
CA VAL A 299 -15.76 16.65 -15.18
C VAL A 299 -16.28 15.24 -15.49
N SER A 300 -17.13 15.07 -16.52
CA SER A 300 -17.63 13.74 -16.90
C SER A 300 -16.52 12.81 -17.38
N ARG A 301 -15.53 13.33 -18.12
CA ARG A 301 -14.34 12.58 -18.50
C ARG A 301 -13.50 12.20 -17.28
N ALA A 302 -13.24 13.12 -16.37
CA ALA A 302 -12.49 12.85 -15.15
C ALA A 302 -13.17 11.75 -14.31
N VAL A 303 -14.49 11.84 -14.12
CA VAL A 303 -15.30 10.80 -13.47
C VAL A 303 -15.13 9.45 -14.17
N LEU A 304 -15.25 9.40 -15.49
CA LEU A 304 -15.08 8.17 -16.27
C LEU A 304 -13.67 7.60 -16.19
N VAL A 305 -12.65 8.45 -16.17
CA VAL A 305 -11.26 8.01 -15.98
C VAL A 305 -11.12 7.33 -14.63
N HIS A 306 -11.61 7.94 -13.55
CA HIS A 306 -11.56 7.33 -12.21
C HIS A 306 -12.38 6.04 -12.11
N LEU A 307 -13.59 5.99 -12.68
CA LEU A 307 -14.45 4.79 -12.71
C LEU A 307 -13.83 3.63 -13.49
N ARG A 308 -13.17 3.91 -14.62
CA ARG A 308 -12.39 2.88 -15.35
C ARG A 308 -11.14 2.46 -14.57
N ARG A 309 -10.61 3.35 -13.72
CA ARG A 309 -9.39 3.16 -12.94
C ARG A 309 -9.67 2.76 -11.48
N PHE A 310 -10.25 1.58 -11.25
CA PHE A 310 -10.48 1.03 -9.89
C PHE A 310 -9.28 1.06 -8.93
N GLU A 311 -8.07 0.77 -9.40
CA GLU A 311 -6.85 0.85 -8.56
C GLU A 311 -6.52 2.29 -8.11
N GLY A 312 -6.87 3.28 -8.94
CA GLY A 312 -6.66 4.70 -8.61
C GLY A 312 -7.73 5.21 -7.64
N LEU A 313 -8.97 4.72 -7.77
CA LEU A 313 -10.00 4.93 -6.75
C LEU A 313 -9.59 4.32 -5.41
N ALA A 314 -9.03 3.11 -5.39
CA ALA A 314 -8.52 2.52 -4.16
C ALA A 314 -7.39 3.36 -3.54
N ASP A 315 -6.46 3.88 -4.35
CA ASP A 315 -5.40 4.78 -3.86
C ASP A 315 -5.98 6.10 -3.31
N ILE A 316 -6.99 6.69 -3.96
CA ILE A 316 -7.70 7.89 -3.44
C ILE A 316 -8.39 7.57 -2.12
N LEU A 317 -9.08 6.42 -2.03
CA LEU A 317 -9.73 5.96 -0.79
C LEU A 317 -8.74 5.67 0.32
N LEU A 318 -7.53 5.18 0.01
CA LEU A 318 -6.46 4.98 0.99
C LEU A 318 -5.91 6.32 1.49
N PHE A 319 -5.73 7.29 0.59
CA PHE A 319 -5.31 8.64 0.97
C PHE A 319 -6.33 9.32 1.86
N ALA A 320 -7.57 9.45 1.38
CA ALA A 320 -8.67 10.10 2.06
C ALA A 320 -9.16 9.35 3.30
N GLY A 321 -9.16 8.02 3.26
CA GLY A 321 -9.72 7.19 4.33
C GLY A 321 -8.75 6.92 5.47
N VAL A 322 -7.44 7.00 5.22
CA VAL A 322 -6.42 6.60 6.20
C VAL A 322 -5.42 7.73 6.44
N TYR A 323 -4.71 8.19 5.41
CA TYR A 323 -3.58 9.09 5.61
C TYR A 323 -4.01 10.51 6.00
N VAL A 324 -5.03 11.07 5.35
CA VAL A 324 -5.52 12.43 5.65
C VAL A 324 -6.16 12.52 7.04
N PRO A 325 -7.09 11.62 7.44
CA PRO A 325 -7.65 11.62 8.80
C PRO A 325 -6.60 11.37 9.88
N LEU A 326 -5.62 10.51 9.62
CA LEU A 326 -4.50 10.27 10.52
C LEU A 326 -3.70 11.57 10.74
N LEU A 327 -3.31 12.25 9.67
CA LEU A 327 -2.57 13.52 9.78
C LEU A 327 -3.42 14.60 10.46
N GLY A 328 -4.71 14.73 10.12
CA GLY A 328 -5.62 15.67 10.75
C GLY A 328 -5.77 15.43 12.26
N ALA A 329 -5.90 14.16 12.68
CA ALA A 329 -5.97 13.78 14.09
C ALA A 329 -4.64 14.03 14.83
N LEU A 330 -3.50 13.80 14.18
CA LEU A 330 -2.17 14.14 14.72
C LEU A 330 -1.98 15.66 14.86
N CYS A 331 -2.45 16.43 13.87
CA CYS A 331 -2.42 17.90 13.90
C CYS A 331 -3.27 18.51 15.02
N LEU A 332 -4.31 17.81 15.47
CA LEU A 332 -5.12 18.20 16.62
C LEU A 332 -4.54 17.73 17.96
N GLY A 333 -3.45 16.96 17.94
CA GLY A 333 -2.89 16.33 19.13
C GLY A 333 -3.71 15.17 19.69
N ALA A 334 -4.78 14.74 19.01
CA ALA A 334 -5.69 13.70 19.48
C ALA A 334 -5.02 12.31 19.58
N LEU A 335 -3.98 12.08 18.77
CA LEU A 335 -3.23 10.81 18.74
C LEU A 335 -1.86 10.90 19.44
N GLY A 336 -1.58 12.00 20.17
CA GLY A 336 -0.28 12.24 20.79
C GLY A 336 0.77 12.79 19.82
N ARG A 337 1.65 13.67 20.32
CA ARG A 337 2.65 14.38 19.50
C ARG A 337 3.79 13.49 19.02
N GLU A 338 4.06 12.40 19.72
CA GLU A 338 5.16 11.46 19.40
C GLU A 338 4.93 10.74 18.04
N LEU A 339 3.66 10.55 17.66
CA LEU A 339 3.28 9.90 16.40
C LEU A 339 3.26 10.84 15.20
N LEU A 340 3.47 12.15 15.40
CA LEU A 340 3.36 13.16 14.35
C LEU A 340 4.41 12.94 13.26
N VAL A 341 5.64 12.64 13.65
CA VAL A 341 6.77 12.40 12.76
C VAL A 341 6.64 11.05 12.00
N PRO A 342 6.34 9.91 12.66
CA PRO A 342 6.00 8.65 11.98
C PRO A 342 4.78 8.75 11.05
N GLY A 343 3.73 9.44 11.47
CA GLY A 343 2.49 9.61 10.70
C GLY A 343 2.71 10.46 9.44
N ALA A 344 3.44 11.57 9.57
CA ALA A 344 3.84 12.39 8.43
C ALA A 344 4.69 11.60 7.43
N ALA A 345 5.67 10.83 7.92
CA ALA A 345 6.51 9.99 7.06
C ALA A 345 5.70 8.91 6.33
N LEU A 346 4.67 8.34 6.97
CA LEU A 346 3.78 7.36 6.34
C LEU A 346 3.00 7.97 5.16
N LEU A 347 2.46 9.18 5.33
CA LEU A 347 1.79 9.91 4.25
C LEU A 347 2.77 10.23 3.12
N LEU A 348 3.94 10.77 3.45
CA LEU A 348 4.96 11.15 2.48
C LEU A 348 5.51 9.96 1.71
N ARG A 349 5.70 8.80 2.36
CA ARG A 349 6.09 7.55 1.68
C ARG A 349 5.05 7.08 0.66
N ASN A 350 3.78 7.40 0.92
CA ASN A 350 2.65 7.07 0.07
C ASN A 350 2.13 8.29 -0.72
N TYR A 351 2.95 9.32 -0.97
CA TYR A 351 2.58 10.53 -1.72
C TYR A 351 1.89 10.24 -3.07
N HIS A 352 2.18 9.08 -3.66
CA HIS A 352 1.56 8.67 -4.90
C HIS A 352 0.04 8.54 -4.82
N SER A 353 -0.52 8.24 -3.65
CA SER A 353 -1.96 8.16 -3.47
C SER A 353 -2.59 9.56 -3.50
N ALA A 354 -1.90 10.56 -2.97
CA ALA A 354 -2.26 11.97 -3.11
C ALA A 354 -2.19 12.44 -4.57
N ARG A 355 -1.19 11.96 -5.33
CA ARG A 355 -1.01 12.32 -6.75
C ARG A 355 -2.15 11.82 -7.65
N GLU A 356 -2.89 10.79 -7.23
CA GLU A 356 -4.08 10.33 -7.96
C GLU A 356 -5.18 11.40 -8.03
N LEU A 357 -5.23 12.35 -7.08
CA LEU A 357 -6.18 13.46 -7.08
C LEU A 357 -5.99 14.41 -8.27
N VAL A 358 -4.77 14.52 -8.79
CA VAL A 358 -4.38 15.45 -9.85
C VAL A 358 -4.03 14.72 -11.16
N ARG A 359 -4.27 13.41 -11.22
CA ARG A 359 -3.83 12.58 -12.34
C ARG A 359 -4.43 12.98 -13.69
N VAL A 360 -5.71 13.31 -13.74
CA VAL A 360 -6.38 13.68 -15.01
C VAL A 360 -5.78 14.98 -15.55
N PHE A 361 -5.58 15.96 -14.66
CA PHE A 361 -4.87 17.20 -14.97
C PHE A 361 -3.44 16.94 -15.44
N ASP A 362 -2.68 16.10 -14.72
CA ASP A 362 -1.31 15.72 -15.10
C ASP A 362 -1.27 15.13 -16.53
N ALA A 363 -2.22 14.27 -16.87
CA ALA A 363 -2.29 13.63 -18.19
C ALA A 363 -2.66 14.63 -19.31
N ASP A 364 -3.47 15.64 -19.01
CA ASP A 364 -3.88 16.66 -19.97
C ASP A 364 -2.80 17.72 -20.20
N GLU A 365 -2.05 18.08 -19.15
CA GLU A 365 -0.87 18.93 -19.24
C GLU A 365 0.31 18.24 -19.93
N ASP A 366 0.51 16.93 -19.68
CA ASP A 366 1.60 16.16 -20.31
C ASP A 366 1.34 15.90 -21.80
N ASN A 367 0.08 15.92 -22.25
CA ASN A 367 -0.26 15.68 -23.64
C ASN A 367 -0.10 16.95 -24.50
N ARG A 368 1.11 17.12 -25.04
CA ARG A 368 1.48 18.22 -25.95
C ARG A 368 0.55 18.37 -27.14
N LEU A 369 -0.08 17.29 -27.59
CA LEU A 369 -0.99 17.31 -28.74
C LEU A 369 -2.38 17.82 -28.38
N ILE A 370 -2.80 17.74 -27.11
CA ILE A 370 -4.16 18.13 -26.67
C ILE A 370 -4.14 19.47 -25.96
N ARG A 371 -3.09 19.75 -25.17
CA ARG A 371 -2.99 20.96 -24.35
C ARG A 371 -3.26 22.27 -25.11
N PRO A 372 -2.72 22.51 -26.32
CA PRO A 372 -2.96 23.74 -27.08
C PRO A 372 -4.42 23.92 -27.55
N PHE A 373 -5.18 22.82 -27.65
CA PHE A 373 -6.57 22.84 -28.10
C PHE A 373 -7.58 22.99 -26.96
N LEU A 374 -7.12 22.98 -25.70
CA LEU A 374 -7.99 23.15 -24.54
C LEU A 374 -8.21 24.65 -24.27
N PRO A 375 -9.46 25.17 -24.30
CA PRO A 375 -9.75 26.59 -24.12
C PRO A 375 -9.67 27.06 -22.64
N PHE A 376 -8.98 26.30 -21.79
CA PHE A 376 -8.95 26.51 -20.34
C PHE A 376 -7.51 26.78 -19.85
N GLY A 377 -7.34 27.82 -19.05
CA GLY A 377 -6.09 28.05 -18.31
C GLY A 377 -5.82 26.97 -17.28
N THR A 378 -4.57 26.84 -16.85
CA THR A 378 -4.06 25.83 -15.89
C THR A 378 -4.91 25.69 -14.64
N LEU A 379 -5.27 26.80 -13.98
CA LEU A 379 -6.09 26.78 -12.76
C LEU A 379 -7.50 26.22 -13.02
N ARG A 380 -8.15 26.66 -14.10
CA ARG A 380 -9.50 26.19 -14.45
C ARG A 380 -9.49 24.71 -14.82
N LEU A 381 -8.45 24.26 -15.52
CA LEU A 381 -8.22 22.85 -15.84
C LEU A 381 -8.03 22.03 -14.56
N LEU A 382 -7.14 22.47 -13.68
CA LEU A 382 -6.83 21.82 -12.41
C LEU A 382 -8.09 21.65 -11.57
N VAL A 383 -8.91 22.70 -11.42
CA VAL A 383 -10.15 22.63 -10.66
C VAL A 383 -11.13 21.67 -11.34
N ALA A 384 -11.35 21.77 -12.65
CA ALA A 384 -12.31 20.92 -13.35
C ALA A 384 -11.97 19.43 -13.29
N ASP A 385 -10.69 19.08 -13.48
CA ASP A 385 -10.23 17.70 -13.58
C ASP A 385 -10.07 17.03 -12.21
N SER A 386 -9.68 17.79 -11.19
CA SER A 386 -9.49 17.29 -9.81
C SER A 386 -10.79 17.26 -9.00
N LEU A 387 -11.80 18.06 -9.35
CA LEU A 387 -13.06 18.19 -8.60
C LEU A 387 -13.72 16.85 -8.21
N PRO A 388 -13.94 15.87 -9.11
CA PRO A 388 -14.59 14.63 -8.71
C PRO A 388 -13.74 13.81 -7.73
N ALA A 389 -12.43 13.78 -7.90
CA ALA A 389 -11.51 13.09 -7.00
C ALA A 389 -11.42 13.80 -5.64
N LEU A 390 -11.36 15.13 -5.66
CA LEU A 390 -11.31 15.98 -4.46
C LEU A 390 -12.61 15.88 -3.64
N LEU A 391 -13.78 15.92 -4.29
CA LEU A 391 -15.06 15.73 -3.59
C LEU A 391 -15.15 14.36 -2.94
N LEU A 392 -14.75 13.30 -3.66
CA LEU A 392 -14.69 11.96 -3.08
C LEU A 392 -13.71 11.90 -1.89
N SER A 393 -12.53 12.52 -2.03
CA SER A 393 -11.52 12.61 -0.96
C SER A 393 -12.09 13.29 0.27
N MET A 394 -12.60 14.52 0.13
CA MET A 394 -13.16 15.29 1.24
C MET A 394 -14.34 14.58 1.93
N LEU A 395 -15.25 13.97 1.16
CA LEU A 395 -16.36 13.21 1.73
C LEU A 395 -15.87 12.03 2.58
N VAL A 396 -14.91 11.26 2.06
CA VAL A 396 -14.35 10.10 2.77
C VAL A 396 -13.53 10.54 3.98
N SER A 397 -12.67 11.55 3.83
CA SER A 397 -11.89 12.15 4.92
C SER A 397 -12.78 12.63 6.05
N CYS A 398 -13.84 13.37 5.74
CA CYS A 398 -14.82 13.86 6.72
C CYS A 398 -15.61 12.72 7.37
N LEU A 399 -16.09 11.74 6.60
CA LEU A 399 -16.78 10.57 7.14
C LEU A 399 -15.90 9.80 8.12
N MET A 400 -14.63 9.61 7.80
CA MET A 400 -13.67 8.95 8.67
C MET A 400 -13.35 9.78 9.92
N CYS A 401 -13.21 11.11 9.79
CA CYS A 401 -13.03 12.00 10.93
C CYS A 401 -14.23 11.96 11.89
N VAL A 402 -15.46 11.99 11.36
CA VAL A 402 -16.67 11.88 12.18
C VAL A 402 -16.77 10.50 12.82
N ALA A 403 -16.45 9.42 12.10
CA ALA A 403 -16.48 8.07 12.63
C ALA A 403 -15.45 7.85 13.76
N VAL A 404 -14.25 8.40 13.63
CA VAL A 404 -13.14 8.19 14.57
C VAL A 404 -13.16 9.19 15.72
N LEU A 405 -13.39 10.48 15.44
CA LEU A 405 -13.29 11.59 16.41
C LEU A 405 -14.65 12.17 16.83
N GLY A 406 -15.76 11.66 16.30
CA GLY A 406 -17.12 12.16 16.57
C GLY A 406 -17.49 12.14 18.06
N ARG A 407 -16.97 11.18 18.82
CA ARG A 407 -17.21 11.09 20.28
C ARG A 407 -16.46 12.14 21.09
N GLY A 408 -15.38 12.69 20.55
CA GLY A 408 -14.52 13.65 21.26
C GLY A 408 -14.85 15.12 21.01
N GLY A 409 -15.89 15.43 20.21
CA GLY A 409 -16.25 16.81 19.86
C GLY A 409 -15.25 17.54 18.96
N LEU A 410 -14.12 16.90 18.62
CA LEU A 410 -13.06 17.43 17.74
C LEU A 410 -13.33 17.20 16.26
N ALA A 411 -14.39 16.47 15.92
CA ALA A 411 -14.78 16.16 14.54
C ALA A 411 -14.89 17.39 13.61
N PRO A 412 -15.53 18.52 13.96
CA PRO A 412 -15.61 19.66 13.04
C PRO A 412 -14.23 20.26 12.73
N GLN A 413 -13.34 20.36 13.73
CA GLN A 413 -11.98 20.87 13.55
C GLN A 413 -11.16 19.91 12.67
N ALA A 414 -11.30 18.61 12.88
CA ALA A 414 -10.62 17.57 12.09
C ALA A 414 -11.08 17.59 10.63
N CYS A 415 -12.37 17.73 10.38
CA CYS A 415 -12.93 17.83 9.03
C CYS A 415 -12.37 19.05 8.28
N VAL A 416 -12.26 20.21 8.94
CA VAL A 416 -11.68 21.43 8.32
C VAL A 416 -10.22 21.20 7.94
N ILE A 417 -9.40 20.67 8.86
CA ILE A 417 -7.98 20.39 8.59
C ILE A 417 -7.83 19.35 7.47
N CYS A 418 -8.64 18.28 7.48
CA CYS A 418 -8.58 17.24 6.45
C CYS A 418 -8.98 17.76 5.08
N ALA A 419 -10.06 18.54 4.99
CA ALA A 419 -10.48 19.17 3.74
C ALA A 419 -9.39 20.12 3.21
N LEU A 420 -8.75 20.88 4.09
CA LEU A 420 -7.63 21.75 3.71
C LEU A 420 -6.39 20.97 3.24
N ILE A 421 -6.08 19.82 3.84
CA ILE A 421 -5.00 18.93 3.38
C ILE A 421 -5.34 18.35 2.00
N ASP A 422 -6.58 17.91 1.77
CA ASP A 422 -7.05 17.40 0.48
C ASP A 422 -6.89 18.47 -0.62
N VAL A 423 -7.30 19.72 -0.34
CA VAL A 423 -7.15 20.85 -1.27
C VAL A 423 -5.67 21.22 -1.46
N ALA A 424 -4.87 21.23 -0.39
CA ALA A 424 -3.45 21.52 -0.47
C ALA A 424 -2.70 20.48 -1.33
N ALA A 425 -3.10 19.20 -1.27
CA ALA A 425 -2.56 18.17 -2.15
C ALA A 425 -2.87 18.44 -3.63
N VAL A 426 -4.07 18.92 -3.96
CA VAL A 426 -4.42 19.34 -5.34
C VAL A 426 -3.59 20.53 -5.78
N VAL A 427 -3.44 21.55 -4.93
CA VAL A 427 -2.62 22.74 -5.20
C VAL A 427 -1.15 22.38 -5.41
N CYS A 428 -0.60 21.44 -4.64
CA CYS A 428 0.76 20.91 -4.86
C CYS A 428 0.94 20.33 -6.28
N GLY A 429 -0.09 19.69 -6.83
CA GLY A 429 -0.10 19.20 -8.21
C GLY A 429 -0.09 20.32 -9.24
N GLY A 430 -0.90 21.36 -9.04
CA GLY A 430 -0.89 22.56 -9.88
C GLY A 430 0.47 23.26 -9.89
N ILE A 431 1.05 23.50 -8.71
CA ILE A 431 2.37 24.15 -8.56
C ILE A 431 3.45 23.36 -9.32
N SER A 432 3.32 22.04 -9.41
CA SER A 432 4.32 21.22 -10.09
C SER A 432 4.40 21.42 -11.60
N ARG A 433 3.35 21.99 -12.21
CA ARG A 433 3.26 22.25 -13.65
C ARG A 433 3.59 23.69 -14.03
N VAL A 434 3.57 24.58 -13.06
CA VAL A 434 3.75 26.02 -13.25
C VAL A 434 5.16 26.45 -12.84
N VAL A 435 5.73 27.41 -13.56
CA VAL A 435 6.99 28.03 -13.14
C VAL A 435 6.68 29.09 -12.09
N LEU A 436 7.20 28.89 -10.89
CA LEU A 436 6.94 29.80 -9.77
C LEU A 436 7.60 31.16 -10.02
N PRO A 437 6.85 32.27 -9.86
CA PRO A 437 7.43 33.61 -9.91
C PRO A 437 8.45 33.78 -8.78
N GLY A 438 9.67 34.19 -9.12
CA GLY A 438 10.79 34.39 -8.18
C GLY A 438 11.79 33.23 -8.09
N VAL A 439 11.36 31.98 -8.22
CA VAL A 439 12.27 30.80 -8.23
C VAL A 439 12.66 30.40 -9.66
N TYR A 440 11.86 30.80 -10.67
CA TYR A 440 12.07 30.49 -12.09
C TYR A 440 12.29 28.99 -12.38
N ARG A 441 11.80 28.12 -11.50
CA ARG A 441 11.92 26.67 -11.61
C ARG A 441 10.63 26.01 -11.18
N ARG A 442 10.32 24.88 -11.83
CA ARG A 442 9.22 24.00 -11.41
C ARG A 442 9.63 23.27 -10.13
N MET A 443 8.77 23.28 -9.12
CA MET A 443 8.95 22.42 -7.95
C MET A 443 8.31 21.06 -8.21
N SER A 444 8.94 19.98 -7.74
CA SER A 444 8.29 18.67 -7.84
C SER A 444 7.12 18.58 -6.84
N PHE A 445 6.08 17.83 -7.21
CA PHE A 445 4.96 17.52 -6.33
C PHE A 445 5.40 16.96 -4.96
N GLU A 446 6.46 16.16 -4.97
CA GLU A 446 7.01 15.52 -3.76
C GLU A 446 7.59 16.55 -2.80
N LEU A 447 8.33 17.53 -3.32
CA LEU A 447 8.93 18.59 -2.51
C LEU A 447 7.87 19.57 -1.98
N THR A 448 6.87 19.91 -2.79
CA THR A 448 5.77 20.80 -2.34
C THR A 448 4.91 20.12 -1.29
N LEU A 449 4.54 18.85 -1.49
CA LEU A 449 3.80 18.08 -0.49
C LEU A 449 4.62 17.90 0.79
N PHE A 450 5.92 17.61 0.68
CA PHE A 450 6.82 17.53 1.84
C PHE A 450 6.84 18.85 2.62
N ALA A 451 7.02 19.98 1.95
CA ALA A 451 7.07 21.29 2.60
C ALA A 451 5.76 21.62 3.33
N VAL A 452 4.60 21.34 2.71
CA VAL A 452 3.29 21.56 3.34
C VAL A 452 3.11 20.68 4.56
N VAL A 453 3.38 19.38 4.44
CA VAL A 453 3.23 18.42 5.56
C VAL A 453 4.19 18.76 6.69
N ALA A 454 5.43 19.15 6.39
CA ALA A 454 6.40 19.58 7.39
C ALA A 454 5.94 20.87 8.10
N ALA A 455 5.46 21.87 7.34
CA ALA A 455 4.96 23.11 7.91
C ALA A 455 3.73 22.88 8.81
N THR A 456 2.77 22.05 8.39
CA THR A 456 1.61 21.73 9.23
C THR A 456 1.98 20.96 10.48
N CYS A 457 2.93 20.03 10.36
CA CYS A 457 3.50 19.29 11.48
C CYS A 457 4.19 20.20 12.50
N LEU A 458 5.00 21.16 12.03
CA LEU A 458 5.69 22.13 12.90
C LEU A 458 4.70 23.06 13.60
N VAL A 459 3.71 23.57 12.87
CA VAL A 459 2.69 24.48 13.43
C VAL A 459 1.79 23.75 14.40
N SER A 460 1.49 22.47 14.18
CA SER A 460 0.73 21.63 15.12
C SER A 460 1.38 21.54 16.51
N LEU A 461 2.71 21.70 16.61
CA LEU A 461 3.41 21.67 17.91
C LEU A 461 3.00 22.82 18.84
N THR A 462 2.48 23.93 18.30
CA THR A 462 1.93 25.02 19.13
C THR A 462 0.68 24.60 19.89
N GLY A 463 -0.01 23.54 19.45
CA GLY A 463 -1.28 23.06 20.02
C GLY A 463 -2.50 23.86 19.55
N GLU A 464 -2.32 24.86 18.69
CA GLU A 464 -3.42 25.68 18.18
C GLU A 464 -3.88 25.19 16.80
N TRP A 465 -5.02 24.51 16.75
CA TRP A 465 -5.58 24.00 15.50
C TRP A 465 -5.91 25.11 14.48
N LEU A 466 -6.24 26.32 14.97
CA LEU A 466 -6.48 27.49 14.13
C LEU A 466 -5.22 27.92 13.38
N ALA A 467 -4.06 27.84 14.01
CA ALA A 467 -2.79 28.15 13.35
C ALA A 467 -2.50 27.15 12.22
N VAL A 468 -2.77 25.85 12.44
CA VAL A 468 -2.64 24.82 11.41
C VAL A 468 -3.58 25.08 10.23
N ALA A 469 -4.85 25.39 10.51
CA ALA A 469 -5.85 25.72 9.49
C ALA A 469 -5.46 26.99 8.72
N ALA A 470 -4.96 28.02 9.41
CA ALA A 470 -4.52 29.27 8.78
C ALA A 470 -3.33 29.07 7.85
N VAL A 471 -2.34 28.26 8.26
CA VAL A 471 -1.16 27.95 7.42
C VAL A 471 -1.55 27.15 6.18
N LEU A 472 -2.44 26.17 6.33
CA LEU A 472 -2.98 25.43 5.19
C LEU A 472 -3.79 26.33 4.26
N ALA A 473 -4.66 27.18 4.79
CA ALA A 473 -5.45 28.11 4.00
C ALA A 473 -4.57 29.13 3.27
N ALA A 474 -3.56 29.68 3.94
CA ALA A 474 -2.57 30.56 3.34
C ALA A 474 -1.81 29.85 2.20
N PHE A 475 -1.38 28.60 2.40
CA PHE A 475 -0.76 27.81 1.34
C PHE A 475 -1.69 27.59 0.15
N VAL A 476 -2.96 27.24 0.38
CA VAL A 476 -3.95 27.04 -0.68
C VAL A 476 -4.18 28.32 -1.48
N LEU A 477 -4.29 29.47 -0.81
CA LEU A 477 -4.49 30.76 -1.46
C LEU A 477 -3.25 31.21 -2.24
N ILE A 478 -2.07 31.16 -1.63
CA ILE A 478 -0.79 31.55 -2.27
C ILE A 478 -0.47 30.61 -3.43
N GLY A 479 -0.63 29.30 -3.21
CA GLY A 479 -0.40 28.29 -4.24
C GLY A 479 -1.40 28.39 -5.39
N GLY A 480 -2.68 28.65 -5.09
CA GLY A 480 -3.70 28.91 -6.11
C GLY A 480 -3.39 30.17 -6.93
N ALA A 481 -2.99 31.27 -6.27
CA ALA A 481 -2.55 32.49 -6.94
C ALA A 481 -1.30 32.23 -7.82
N ALA A 482 -0.34 31.45 -7.33
CA ALA A 482 0.85 31.08 -8.09
C ALA A 482 0.52 30.23 -9.33
N VAL A 483 -0.45 29.31 -9.23
CA VAL A 483 -0.93 28.53 -10.38
C VAL A 483 -1.68 29.40 -11.38
N PHE A 484 -2.44 30.37 -10.90
CA PHE A 484 -3.16 31.32 -11.76
C PHE A 484 -2.22 32.28 -12.50
N LEU A 485 -1.20 32.79 -11.81
CA LEU A 485 -0.27 33.80 -12.33
C LEU A 485 0.86 33.21 -13.15
N GLY A 486 1.29 31.99 -12.83
CA GLY A 486 2.49 31.45 -13.44
C GLY A 486 2.25 31.14 -14.92
N HIS A 487 3.18 31.60 -15.75
CA HIS A 487 3.07 31.52 -17.19
C HIS A 487 3.14 30.08 -17.68
N ASP A 488 2.18 29.74 -18.55
CA ASP A 488 2.33 28.65 -19.50
C ASP A 488 3.55 28.98 -20.35
N VAL A 489 4.67 28.30 -20.15
CA VAL A 489 5.81 28.42 -21.07
C VAL A 489 5.39 27.74 -22.37
N PRO A 490 5.26 28.47 -23.50
CA PRO A 490 5.27 27.80 -24.79
C PRO A 490 6.68 27.21 -24.95
N LEU A 491 6.78 25.88 -24.96
CA LEU A 491 7.96 25.17 -25.48
C LEU A 491 7.72 24.83 -26.94
#